data_AF-A0A924QCD4-F1
#
_entry.id   AF-A0A924QCD4-F1
#
_cell.length_a   1.000
_cell.length_b   1.000
_cell.length_c   1.000
_cell.angle_alpha   90.00
_cell.angle_beta   90.00
_cell.angle_gamma   90.00
#
_symmetry.space_group_name_H-M   'P 1'
#
loop_
_entity.id
_entity.type
_entity.pdbx_description
1 polymer ?
#
loop_
_entity_poly.entity_id
_entity_poly.type
_entity_poly.pdbx_seq_one_letter_code
_entity_poly.pdbx_strand_id
1 'polypeptide(L)'
;MKNAAYLLGALPLAVAICTSTLSLPAQSQATDAPVTRMQIKMERDEFLKTHRWDEYGETWMLKSGVEPPANVKSRAEVKAARDAFLRNNKWDPTAGGWLPLKATPRDLNGMTREQVKSETEQFLKTHYWDEDSEGWLEKSARSRKP
;
A
#
# COMPACT_ATOMS: atom_id res chain seq x y z
N MET A 1 4.46 -68.81 -8.51
CA MET A 1 5.56 -68.71 -9.48
C MET A 1 4.97 -68.62 -10.88
N LYS A 2 5.17 -67.50 -11.57
CA LYS A 2 5.42 -67.32 -13.02
C LYS A 2 5.01 -65.90 -13.45
N ASN A 3 6.01 -65.20 -13.96
CA ASN A 3 6.00 -63.83 -14.44
C ASN A 3 5.21 -63.73 -15.76
N ALA A 4 4.60 -62.57 -16.00
CA ALA A 4 4.36 -62.06 -17.36
C ALA A 4 4.32 -60.52 -17.32
N ALA A 5 5.18 -59.93 -18.15
CA ALA A 5 5.40 -58.52 -18.37
C ALA A 5 4.36 -57.91 -19.32
N TYR A 6 4.09 -56.60 -19.18
CA TYR A 6 3.76 -55.59 -20.20
C TYR A 6 3.67 -54.25 -19.43
N LEU A 7 3.95 -53.04 -19.90
CA LEU A 7 4.55 -52.41 -21.08
C LEU A 7 4.81 -50.96 -20.68
N LEU A 8 5.78 -50.33 -21.34
CA LEU A 8 5.95 -48.90 -21.61
C LEU A 8 5.24 -47.88 -20.70
N GLY A 9 6.03 -47.05 -20.03
CA GLY A 9 5.58 -45.79 -19.45
C GLY A 9 6.73 -44.88 -19.07
N ALA A 10 7.67 -44.63 -20.00
CA ALA A 10 8.62 -43.53 -19.84
C ALA A 10 7.93 -42.22 -20.23
N LEU A 11 7.58 -41.40 -19.23
CA LEU A 11 7.11 -40.04 -19.42
C LEU A 11 7.74 -39.18 -18.30
N PRO A 12 8.78 -38.37 -18.59
CA PRO A 12 9.29 -37.42 -17.63
C PRO A 12 8.29 -36.28 -17.51
N LEU A 13 7.55 -36.23 -16.40
CA LEU A 13 6.73 -35.06 -16.07
C LEU A 13 7.69 -33.96 -15.60
N ALA A 14 8.12 -33.14 -16.55
CA ALA A 14 8.84 -31.90 -16.29
C ALA A 14 7.98 -30.99 -15.42
N VAL A 15 8.35 -30.84 -14.15
CA VAL A 15 7.82 -29.78 -13.29
C VAL A 15 8.47 -28.48 -13.76
N ALA A 16 7.74 -27.75 -14.60
CA ALA A 16 8.02 -26.37 -14.91
C ALA A 16 7.84 -25.53 -13.64
N ILE A 17 8.92 -25.35 -12.88
CA ILE A 17 9.00 -24.31 -11.86
C ILE A 17 9.08 -23.00 -12.64
N CYS A 18 7.95 -22.31 -12.75
CA CYS A 18 7.89 -20.92 -13.15
C CYS A 18 8.71 -20.09 -12.15
N THR A 19 10.00 -19.92 -12.39
CA THR A 19 10.77 -18.84 -11.80
C THR A 19 10.23 -17.57 -12.42
N SER A 20 9.33 -16.90 -11.69
CA SER A 20 8.93 -15.53 -11.94
C SER A 20 10.16 -14.63 -11.74
N THR A 21 11.06 -14.62 -12.71
CA THR A 21 12.01 -13.54 -12.87
C THR A 21 11.18 -12.30 -13.06
N LEU A 22 11.09 -11.47 -12.02
CA LEU A 22 10.67 -10.08 -12.13
C LEU A 22 11.64 -9.43 -13.12
N SER A 23 11.24 -9.42 -14.39
CA SER A 23 11.87 -8.65 -15.45
C SER A 23 11.67 -7.18 -15.07
N LEU A 24 12.62 -6.62 -14.32
CA LEU A 24 12.86 -5.18 -14.33
C LEU A 24 12.93 -4.77 -15.81
N PRO A 25 12.18 -3.75 -16.27
CA PRO A 25 12.41 -3.24 -17.61
C PRO A 25 13.88 -2.82 -17.66
N ALA A 26 14.67 -3.55 -18.46
CA ALA A 26 15.95 -3.06 -18.91
C ALA A 26 15.65 -1.71 -19.55
N GLN A 27 16.02 -0.61 -18.88
CA GLN A 27 16.09 0.68 -19.53
C GLN A 27 17.01 0.45 -20.72
N SER A 28 16.41 0.43 -21.91
CA SER A 28 17.11 0.60 -23.17
C SER A 28 17.91 1.88 -23.01
N GLN A 29 19.20 1.74 -22.69
CA GLN A 29 20.15 2.82 -22.82
C GLN A 29 20.21 3.09 -24.31
N ALA A 30 19.39 4.05 -24.75
CA ALA A 30 19.69 4.78 -25.96
C ALA A 30 21.18 5.13 -25.87
N THR A 31 21.94 4.74 -26.88
CA THR A 31 23.35 5.10 -27.01
C THR A 31 23.41 6.59 -27.30
N ASP A 32 23.21 7.40 -26.27
CA ASP A 32 23.53 8.81 -26.28
C ASP A 32 25.04 8.92 -26.51
N ALA A 33 25.43 9.93 -27.30
CA ALA A 33 26.83 10.24 -27.58
C ALA A 33 27.67 10.22 -26.28
N PRO A 34 28.95 9.83 -26.33
CA PRO A 34 29.77 9.72 -25.13
C PRO A 34 29.80 11.06 -24.37
N VAL A 35 29.13 11.08 -23.21
CA VAL A 35 29.05 12.27 -22.35
C VAL A 35 30.47 12.64 -21.96
N THR A 36 30.89 13.85 -22.31
CA THR A 36 32.25 14.28 -22.03
C THR A 36 32.46 14.42 -20.52
N ARG A 37 33.69 14.15 -20.04
CA ARG A 37 34.04 14.32 -18.62
C ARG A 37 33.71 15.73 -18.11
N MET A 38 33.81 16.73 -18.98
CA MET A 38 33.44 18.11 -18.67
C MET A 38 31.95 18.27 -18.42
N GLN A 39 31.10 17.65 -19.25
CA GLN A 39 29.65 17.66 -19.09
C GLN A 39 29.21 16.97 -17.81
N ILE A 40 29.79 15.80 -17.49
CA ILE A 40 29.52 15.11 -16.21
C ILE A 40 29.87 16.00 -15.02
N LYS A 41 30.98 16.74 -15.09
CA LYS A 41 31.38 17.66 -14.01
C LYS A 41 30.37 18.79 -13.84
N MET A 42 29.90 19.38 -14.94
CA MET A 42 28.89 20.44 -14.90
C MET A 42 27.57 19.94 -14.30
N GLU A 43 27.06 18.80 -14.77
CA GLU A 43 25.82 18.20 -14.27
C GLU A 43 25.92 17.83 -12.79
N ARG A 44 27.06 17.29 -12.36
CA ARG A 44 27.34 17.00 -10.94
C ARG A 44 27.30 18.28 -10.11
N ASP A 45 28.00 19.32 -10.54
CA ASP A 45 28.09 20.57 -9.80
C ASP A 45 26.72 21.26 -9.71
N GLU A 46 25.88 21.14 -10.75
CA GLU A 46 24.51 21.61 -10.75
C GLU A 46 23.59 20.81 -9.81
N PHE A 47 23.69 19.48 -9.83
CA PHE A 47 22.96 18.61 -8.91
C PHE A 47 23.31 18.90 -7.44
N LEU A 48 24.60 19.09 -7.14
CA LEU A 48 25.08 19.41 -5.79
C LEU A 48 24.67 20.82 -5.32
N LYS A 49 24.25 21.73 -6.20
CA LYS A 49 23.66 23.02 -5.78
C LYS A 49 22.31 22.80 -5.11
N THR A 50 21.48 21.91 -5.65
CA THR A 50 20.09 21.69 -5.23
C THR A 50 19.93 20.53 -4.25
N HIS A 51 20.80 19.53 -4.30
CA HIS A 51 20.71 18.32 -3.48
C HIS A 51 21.81 18.26 -2.41
N ARG A 52 21.52 17.61 -1.29
CA ARG A 52 22.48 17.21 -0.26
C ARG A 52 22.30 15.74 0.05
N TRP A 53 23.40 15.06 0.37
CA TRP A 53 23.33 13.70 0.88
C TRP A 53 22.80 13.72 2.32
N ASP A 54 21.86 12.84 2.62
CA ASP A 54 21.40 12.55 3.98
C ASP A 54 22.04 11.25 4.44
N GLU A 55 22.94 11.34 5.41
CA GLU A 55 23.66 10.18 5.95
C GLU A 55 22.74 9.22 6.71
N TYR A 56 21.67 9.72 7.33
CA TYR A 56 20.78 8.88 8.14
C TYR A 56 19.81 8.08 7.27
N GLY A 57 19.28 8.70 6.22
CA GLY A 57 18.39 8.05 5.26
C GLY A 57 19.10 7.36 4.10
N GLU A 58 20.44 7.46 4.03
CA GLU A 58 21.27 7.02 2.91
C GLU A 58 20.68 7.44 1.55
N THR A 59 20.22 8.69 1.46
CA THR A 59 19.46 9.18 0.31
C THR A 59 19.79 10.63 -0.05
N TRP A 60 19.60 11.01 -1.32
CA TRP A 60 19.74 12.40 -1.76
C TRP A 60 18.46 13.19 -1.46
N MET A 61 18.60 14.31 -0.76
CA MET A 61 17.49 15.21 -0.45
C MET A 61 17.67 16.59 -1.08
N LEU A 62 16.58 17.21 -1.53
CA LEU A 62 16.59 18.63 -1.88
C LEU A 62 16.98 19.48 -0.66
N LYS A 63 17.81 20.50 -0.90
CA LYS A 63 18.14 21.55 0.07
C LYS A 63 16.89 22.38 0.42
N SER A 64 16.87 22.89 1.64
CA SER A 64 15.80 23.80 2.09
C SER A 64 15.79 25.07 1.25
N GLY A 65 14.60 25.49 0.80
CA GLY A 65 14.42 26.72 0.00
C GLY A 65 14.58 26.55 -1.51
N VAL A 66 14.86 25.33 -1.99
CA VAL A 66 14.77 25.00 -3.42
C VAL A 66 13.35 24.51 -3.70
N GLU A 67 12.64 25.18 -4.61
CA GLU A 67 11.33 24.73 -5.04
C GLU A 67 11.43 23.36 -5.73
N PRO A 68 10.51 22.43 -5.43
CA PRO A 68 10.44 21.18 -6.17
C PRO A 68 10.26 21.46 -7.67
N PRO A 69 10.76 20.59 -8.56
CA PRO A 69 10.44 20.67 -9.98
C PRO A 69 8.93 20.78 -10.21
N ALA A 70 8.53 21.51 -11.25
CA ALA A 70 7.12 21.68 -11.59
C ALA A 70 6.41 20.32 -11.65
N ASN A 71 5.23 20.22 -11.02
CA ASN A 71 4.42 19.01 -10.82
C ASN A 71 4.81 18.09 -9.65
N VAL A 72 5.83 18.43 -8.85
CA VAL A 72 6.14 17.70 -7.61
C VAL A 72 5.52 18.44 -6.42
N LYS A 73 4.69 17.74 -5.64
CA LYS A 73 4.10 18.29 -4.41
C LYS A 73 5.22 18.75 -3.47
N SER A 74 5.03 19.91 -2.86
CA SER A 74 5.95 20.39 -1.83
C SER A 74 5.98 19.43 -0.64
N ARG A 75 7.08 19.43 0.12
CA ARG A 75 7.19 18.62 1.34
C ARG A 75 6.06 18.93 2.33
N ALA A 76 5.64 20.18 2.41
CA ALA A 76 4.54 20.61 3.28
C ALA A 76 3.21 19.97 2.86
N GLU A 77 2.89 19.95 1.57
CA GLU A 77 1.68 19.32 1.03
C GLU A 77 1.69 17.81 1.21
N VAL A 78 2.83 17.15 0.96
CA VAL A 78 2.97 15.70 1.20
C VAL A 78 2.73 15.36 2.67
N LYS A 79 3.30 16.16 3.58
CA LYS A 79 3.10 16.00 5.03
C LYS A 79 1.62 16.19 5.39
N ALA A 80 0.98 17.24 4.89
CA ALA A 80 -0.43 17.51 5.15
C ALA A 80 -1.33 16.37 4.62
N ALA A 81 -1.06 15.86 3.43
CA ALA A 81 -1.79 14.73 2.84
C ALA A 81 -1.63 13.45 3.65
N ARG A 82 -0.40 13.14 4.11
CA ARG A 82 -0.14 12.00 4.99
C ARG A 82 -0.89 12.13 6.31
N ASP A 83 -0.81 13.29 6.95
CA ASP A 83 -1.44 13.50 8.26
C ASP A 83 -2.98 13.44 8.14
N ALA A 84 -3.55 13.91 7.02
CA ALA A 84 -4.97 13.72 6.72
C ALA A 84 -5.34 12.26 6.48
N PHE A 85 -4.50 11.49 5.77
CA PHE A 85 -4.71 10.06 5.55
C PHE A 85 -4.69 9.28 6.86
N LEU A 86 -3.67 9.50 7.71
CA LEU A 86 -3.52 8.82 9.00
C LEU A 86 -4.64 9.19 9.99
N ARG A 87 -5.20 10.40 9.91
CA ARG A 87 -6.36 10.79 10.72
C ARG A 87 -7.64 10.04 10.33
N ASN A 88 -7.75 9.64 9.08
CA ASN A 88 -8.95 9.03 8.52
C ASN A 88 -8.83 7.52 8.30
N ASN A 89 -7.66 6.91 8.56
CA ASN A 89 -7.41 5.50 8.32
C ASN A 89 -6.61 4.87 9.47
N LYS A 90 -6.85 3.59 9.75
CA LYS A 90 -6.06 2.77 10.67
C LYS A 90 -5.44 1.60 9.95
N TRP A 91 -4.24 1.18 10.34
CA TRP A 91 -3.65 -0.05 9.82
C TRP A 91 -4.32 -1.26 10.49
N ASP A 92 -4.75 -2.23 9.68
CA ASP A 92 -5.23 -3.53 10.14
C ASP A 92 -4.22 -4.62 9.74
N PRO A 93 -3.52 -5.23 10.71
CA PRO A 93 -2.55 -6.29 10.43
C PRO A 93 -3.20 -7.59 9.94
N THR A 94 -4.48 -7.82 10.20
CA THR A 94 -5.20 -9.02 9.75
C THR A 94 -5.61 -8.90 8.29
N ALA A 95 -6.10 -7.74 7.88
CA ALA A 95 -6.38 -7.44 6.47
C ALA A 95 -5.11 -7.10 5.67
N GLY A 96 -4.00 -6.78 6.35
CA GLY A 96 -2.76 -6.35 5.72
C GLY A 96 -2.89 -5.01 5.00
N GLY A 97 -3.75 -4.11 5.50
CA GLY A 97 -4.13 -2.89 4.78
C GLY A 97 -4.60 -1.75 5.68
N TRP A 98 -4.69 -0.56 5.10
CA TRP A 98 -5.28 0.61 5.75
C TRP A 98 -6.81 0.57 5.60
N LEU A 99 -7.52 0.62 6.72
CA LEU A 99 -8.99 0.68 6.78
C LEU A 99 -9.46 2.10 7.16
N PRO A 100 -10.46 2.66 6.47
CA PRO A 100 -11.05 3.94 6.84
C PRO A 100 -11.64 3.90 8.26
N LEU A 101 -11.38 4.95 9.05
CA LEU A 101 -11.93 5.15 10.40
C LEU A 101 -13.37 5.67 10.35
N LYS A 102 -13.66 6.56 9.40
CA LYS A 102 -15.02 7.01 9.11
C LYS A 102 -15.57 6.10 8.02
N ALA A 103 -16.39 5.14 8.42
CA ALA A 103 -17.11 4.30 7.47
C ALA A 103 -17.89 5.21 6.51
N THR A 104 -17.75 4.95 5.21
CA THR A 104 -18.64 5.48 4.19
C THR A 104 -20.09 5.26 4.64
N PRO A 105 -21.01 6.24 4.43
CA PRO A 105 -22.43 5.97 4.62
C PRO A 105 -22.80 4.68 3.86
N ARG A 106 -23.35 3.69 4.57
CA ARG A 106 -23.65 2.39 3.98
C ARG A 106 -24.71 2.57 2.91
N ASP A 107 -24.45 2.02 1.72
CA ASP A 107 -25.41 2.06 0.63
C ASP A 107 -26.52 1.02 0.89
N LEU A 108 -27.63 1.49 1.45
CA LEU A 108 -28.80 0.67 1.79
C LEU A 108 -29.69 0.38 0.57
N ASN A 109 -29.45 1.03 -0.58
CA ASN A 109 -30.33 0.91 -1.75
C ASN A 109 -30.24 -0.46 -2.46
N GLY A 110 -29.21 -1.26 -2.17
CA GLY A 110 -29.01 -2.58 -2.77
C GLY A 110 -29.47 -3.78 -1.94
N MET A 111 -29.95 -3.58 -0.70
CA MET A 111 -30.24 -4.69 0.22
C MET A 111 -31.70 -5.14 0.17
N THR A 112 -31.93 -6.45 0.24
CA THR A 112 -33.29 -7.00 0.44
C THR A 112 -33.80 -6.69 1.86
N ARG A 113 -35.10 -6.76 2.07
CA ARG A 113 -35.70 -6.53 3.40
C ARG A 113 -35.15 -7.49 4.46
N GLU A 114 -34.89 -8.74 4.10
CA GLU A 114 -34.29 -9.70 5.05
C GLU A 114 -32.86 -9.30 5.43
N GLN A 115 -32.08 -8.84 4.45
CA GLN A 115 -30.71 -8.37 4.68
C GLN A 115 -30.68 -7.15 5.60
N VAL A 116 -31.54 -6.16 5.34
CA VAL A 116 -31.69 -4.98 6.20
C VAL A 116 -32.06 -5.38 7.63
N LYS A 117 -32.99 -6.34 7.79
CA LYS A 117 -33.38 -6.83 9.11
C LYS A 117 -32.20 -7.49 9.84
N SER A 118 -31.48 -8.38 9.16
CA SER A 118 -30.32 -9.06 9.76
C SER A 118 -29.19 -8.09 10.12
N GLU A 119 -28.95 -7.07 9.31
CA GLU A 119 -27.95 -6.05 9.61
C GLU A 119 -28.37 -5.17 10.78
N THR A 120 -29.64 -4.78 10.84
CA THR A 120 -30.20 -4.02 11.96
C THR A 120 -30.04 -4.80 13.26
N GLU A 121 -30.30 -6.11 13.25
CA GLU A 121 -30.08 -6.97 14.41
C GLU A 121 -28.59 -7.03 14.82
N GLN A 122 -27.67 -7.12 13.86
CA GLN A 122 -26.23 -7.09 14.14
C GLN A 122 -25.75 -5.74 14.69
N PHE A 123 -26.29 -4.64 14.17
CA PHE A 123 -25.99 -3.29 14.63
C PHE A 123 -26.51 -3.08 16.07
N LEU A 124 -27.76 -3.43 16.35
CA LEU A 124 -28.35 -3.35 17.71
C LEU A 124 -27.65 -4.28 18.72
N LYS A 125 -27.04 -5.38 18.25
CA LYS A 125 -26.24 -6.25 19.10
C LYS A 125 -24.98 -5.54 19.58
N THR A 126 -24.31 -4.79 18.69
CA THR A 126 -23.02 -4.14 18.94
C THR A 126 -23.14 -2.70 19.45
N HIS A 127 -24.25 -2.02 19.20
CA HIS A 127 -24.46 -0.61 19.55
C HIS A 127 -25.64 -0.45 20.51
N TYR A 128 -25.62 0.62 21.30
CA TYR A 128 -26.76 1.06 22.10
C TYR A 128 -27.00 2.55 21.87
N TRP A 129 -28.25 2.97 22.03
CA TRP A 129 -28.60 4.38 21.99
C TRP A 129 -28.24 5.00 23.34
N ASP A 130 -27.44 6.05 23.30
CA ASP A 130 -27.12 6.88 24.45
C ASP A 130 -27.93 8.17 24.38
N GLU A 131 -28.79 8.37 25.38
CA GLU A 131 -29.68 9.54 25.43
C GLU A 131 -28.90 10.84 25.69
N ASP A 132 -27.79 10.77 26.41
CA ASP A 132 -27.00 11.95 26.77
C ASP A 132 -26.22 12.52 25.58
N SER A 133 -25.70 11.65 24.72
CA SER A 133 -24.98 12.05 23.49
C SER A 133 -25.88 12.10 22.26
N GLU A 134 -27.18 11.79 22.40
CA GLU A 134 -28.17 11.65 21.33
C GLU A 134 -27.61 10.83 20.14
N GLY A 135 -26.97 9.71 20.45
CA GLY A 135 -26.16 8.98 19.50
C GLY A 135 -26.06 7.48 19.75
N TRP A 136 -25.67 6.74 18.70
CA TRP A 136 -25.34 5.31 18.82
C TRP A 136 -23.89 5.14 19.27
N LEU A 137 -23.68 4.54 20.43
CA LEU A 137 -22.37 4.18 20.95
C LEU A 137 -22.12 2.68 20.82
N GLU A 138 -20.88 2.33 20.49
CA GLU A 138 -20.45 0.93 20.47
C GLU A 138 -20.43 0.38 21.90
N LYS A 139 -21.02 -0.80 22.12
CA LYS A 139 -20.93 -1.53 23.38
C LYS A 139 -19.48 -1.99 23.53
N SER A 140 -18.70 -1.27 24.31
CA SER A 140 -17.34 -1.67 24.63
C SER A 140 -17.37 -3.10 25.21
N ALA A 141 -16.56 -4.00 24.63
CA ALA A 141 -16.32 -5.30 25.22
C ALA A 141 -15.73 -5.04 26.61
N ARG A 142 -16.53 -5.26 27.65
CA ARG A 142 -16.16 -5.01 29.06
C ARG A 142 -14.71 -5.41 29.24
N SER A 143 -13.88 -4.44 29.65
CA SER A 143 -12.54 -4.73 30.17
C SER A 143 -12.73 -5.79 31.25
N ARG A 144 -12.37 -7.04 30.97
CA ARG A 144 -12.08 -8.02 32.01
C ARG A 144 -10.86 -7.44 32.73
N LYS A 145 -11.13 -6.66 33.78
CA LYS A 145 -10.12 -6.37 34.79
C LYS A 145 -9.72 -7.74 35.37
N PRO A 146 -8.42 -8.07 35.41
CA PRO A 146 -7.96 -9.22 36.18
C PRO A 146 -8.31 -9.04 37.66
#